data_AF-A0A3M1Z650-F1
#
_entry.id   AF-A0A3M1Z650-F1
#
_cell.length_a   1.000
_cell.length_b   1.000
_cell.length_c   1.000
_cell.angle_alpha   90.00
_cell.angle_beta   90.00
_cell.angle_gamma   90.00
#
_symmetry.space_group_name_H-M   'P 1'
#
loop_
_entity.id
_entity.type
_entity.pdbx_description
1 polymer ?
#
loop_
_entity_poly.entity_id
_entity_poly.type
_entity_poly.pdbx_seq_one_letter_code
_entity_poly.pdbx_strand_id
1 'polypeptide(L)'
;MADFTLSETAATLEKRIRENRLMSLPGPWANDEAVFPYYNGLSLLNIPHTMAALLGGELPNPTPLLPEVFGDTPPQDVERVVVFLTDGLGYLWLQQLLDEDEALRQAVHDLTEGRGAVPLTSVAPSTTANALPTLWTGAGTGQHGMVGTLAYLEEINMVADLLTYRPMPSGAYPGDLLRWRAIDPKTFIPAPGVSEILAQQGIPTHSLLYKDYIGSGLSLMLHRGVEHHHPHMSLSDFWLRVHNVLQQTRGQKCLVQIYWPAVDALSHAYGAQSEFVRNEVHEQFLKLRDIVTRPDVHDGKTALLIFADHGHYDVKNIVTLRKDPQTHTIADGLA
;
A
#
# COMPACT_ATOMS: atom_id res chain seq x y z
N MET A 1 16.37 -18.86 -24.16
CA MET A 1 15.62 -18.11 -23.16
C MET A 1 15.41 -19.08 -22.03
N ALA A 2 15.95 -18.81 -20.83
CA ALA A 2 15.69 -19.67 -19.68
C ALA A 2 14.18 -19.63 -19.41
N ASP A 3 13.58 -20.79 -19.13
CA ASP A 3 12.15 -20.88 -18.84
C ASP A 3 11.87 -20.02 -17.60
N PHE A 4 11.05 -18.98 -17.75
CA PHE A 4 10.62 -18.16 -16.62
C PHE A 4 9.82 -19.05 -15.67
N THR A 5 10.39 -19.35 -14.50
CA THR A 5 9.61 -19.90 -13.39
C THR A 5 9.42 -18.81 -12.34
N LEU A 6 8.17 -18.66 -11.90
CA LEU A 6 7.77 -17.77 -10.82
C LEU A 6 8.67 -17.94 -9.59
N SER A 7 8.91 -19.19 -9.19
CA SER A 7 9.69 -19.51 -7.99
C SER A 7 11.14 -19.03 -8.09
N GLU A 8 11.80 -19.19 -9.24
CA GLU A 8 13.19 -18.74 -9.42
C GLU A 8 13.29 -17.22 -9.46
N THR A 9 12.32 -16.56 -10.10
CA THR A 9 12.27 -15.09 -10.15
C THR A 9 12.05 -14.50 -8.76
N ALA A 10 11.03 -14.97 -8.04
CA ALA A 10 10.70 -14.47 -6.71
C ALA A 10 11.85 -14.67 -5.72
N ALA A 11 12.48 -15.86 -5.71
CA ALA A 11 13.64 -16.14 -4.86
C ALA A 11 14.85 -15.26 -5.20
N THR A 12 15.10 -15.01 -6.49
CA THR A 12 16.19 -14.12 -6.94
C THR A 12 15.98 -12.68 -6.49
N LEU A 13 14.75 -12.16 -6.63
CA LEU A 13 14.38 -10.82 -6.18
C LEU A 13 14.45 -10.70 -4.66
N GLU A 14 13.96 -11.71 -3.93
CA GLU A 14 14.05 -11.73 -2.46
C GLU A 14 15.51 -11.69 -1.99
N LYS A 15 16.38 -12.50 -2.60
CA LYS A 15 17.81 -12.50 -2.29
C LYS A 15 18.42 -11.11 -2.51
N ARG A 16 18.11 -10.47 -3.65
CA ARG A 16 18.59 -9.11 -3.97
C ARG A 16 18.11 -8.07 -2.95
N ILE A 17 16.86 -8.17 -2.49
CA ILE A 17 16.31 -7.33 -1.42
C ILE A 17 17.06 -7.58 -0.09
N ARG A 18 17.27 -8.84 0.28
CA ARG A 18 17.92 -9.21 1.56
C ARG A 18 19.41 -8.87 1.60
N GLU A 19 20.08 -8.80 0.46
CA GLU A 19 21.49 -8.38 0.35
C GLU A 19 21.65 -6.84 0.33
N ASN A 20 20.58 -6.09 0.08
CA ASN A 20 20.62 -4.63 0.02
C ASN A 20 20.90 -4.00 1.39
N ARG A 21 21.88 -3.12 1.45
CA ARG A 21 22.22 -2.35 2.66
C ARG A 21 22.43 -0.89 2.28
N LEU A 22 21.59 -0.01 2.82
CA LEU A 22 21.73 1.44 2.64
C LEU A 22 22.75 2.06 3.62
N MET A 23 22.93 1.43 4.77
CA MET A 23 23.91 1.79 5.79
C MET A 23 24.22 0.59 6.67
N SER A 24 25.31 0.65 7.43
CA SER A 24 25.60 -0.33 8.48
C SER A 24 24.74 -0.06 9.71
N LEU A 25 24.06 -1.09 10.23
CA LEU A 25 23.32 -1.01 11.49
C LEU A 25 24.15 -1.62 12.63
N PRO A 26 24.06 -1.05 13.85
CA PRO A 26 24.70 -1.64 15.02
C PRO A 26 23.89 -2.83 15.56
N GLY A 27 24.60 -3.81 16.14
CA GLY A 27 24.00 -4.92 16.88
C GLY A 27 23.90 -6.24 16.11
N PRO A 28 23.70 -7.37 16.81
CA PRO A 28 23.74 -8.70 16.19
C PRO A 28 22.56 -8.97 15.24
N TRP A 29 21.41 -8.30 15.43
CA TRP A 29 20.20 -8.42 14.58
C TRP A 29 20.32 -7.71 13.22
N ALA A 30 21.28 -6.79 13.08
CA ALA A 30 21.44 -5.91 11.93
C ALA A 30 21.59 -6.63 10.59
N ASN A 31 22.30 -7.77 10.60
CA ASN A 31 22.62 -8.48 9.36
C ASN A 31 21.55 -9.52 8.98
N ASP A 32 20.88 -10.11 9.97
CA ASP A 32 20.03 -11.28 9.77
C ASP A 32 18.52 -10.95 9.76
N GLU A 33 18.12 -9.88 10.46
CA GLU A 33 16.69 -9.54 10.64
C GLU A 33 16.27 -8.28 9.88
N ALA A 34 17.18 -7.31 9.72
CA ALA A 34 16.84 -6.03 9.11
C ALA A 34 16.76 -6.12 7.58
N VAL A 35 15.64 -5.70 7.01
CA VAL A 35 15.46 -5.53 5.56
C VAL A 35 15.38 -4.04 5.24
N PHE A 36 16.29 -3.57 4.38
CA PHE A 36 16.29 -2.19 3.92
C PHE A 36 15.34 -2.01 2.73
N PRO A 37 14.65 -0.86 2.62
CA PRO A 37 13.94 -0.50 1.40
C PRO A 37 14.86 -0.56 0.17
N TYR A 38 14.37 -1.18 -0.90
CA TYR A 38 15.05 -1.31 -2.18
C TYR A 38 14.50 -0.28 -3.18
N TYR A 39 14.90 0.97 -3.02
CA TYR A 39 14.35 2.09 -3.82
C TYR A 39 14.70 2.04 -5.32
N ASN A 40 15.63 1.17 -5.72
CA ASN A 40 16.08 1.01 -7.10
C ASN A 40 15.26 -0.04 -7.87
N GLY A 41 13.94 0.03 -7.78
CA GLY A 41 13.02 -0.76 -8.62
C GLY A 41 12.38 -1.99 -7.95
N LEU A 42 12.53 -2.17 -6.63
CA LEU A 42 11.87 -3.25 -5.87
C LEU A 42 11.22 -2.72 -4.58
N SER A 43 10.69 -1.50 -4.63
CA SER A 43 9.99 -0.85 -3.52
C SER A 43 8.61 -0.35 -3.94
N LEU A 44 7.73 -0.16 -2.96
CA LEU A 44 6.48 0.58 -3.08
C LEU A 44 6.68 1.94 -3.79
N LEU A 45 7.81 2.60 -3.54
CA LEU A 45 8.18 3.86 -4.21
C LEU A 45 8.18 3.74 -5.73
N ASN A 46 8.49 2.58 -6.28
CA ASN A 46 8.63 2.37 -7.71
C ASN A 46 7.29 2.12 -8.41
N ILE A 47 6.25 1.74 -7.66
CA ILE A 47 4.91 1.48 -8.19
C ILE A 47 4.31 2.70 -8.91
N PRO A 48 4.27 3.92 -8.34
CA PRO A 48 3.69 5.06 -9.04
C PRO A 48 4.39 5.42 -10.35
N HIS A 49 5.71 5.28 -10.39
CA HIS A 49 6.48 5.45 -11.61
C HIS A 49 6.13 4.40 -12.67
N THR A 50 5.92 3.15 -12.25
CA THR A 50 5.43 2.10 -13.14
C THR A 50 4.00 2.34 -13.62
N MET A 51 3.08 2.78 -12.75
CA MET A 51 1.70 3.10 -13.15
C MET A 51 1.67 4.17 -14.24
N ALA A 52 2.44 5.25 -14.05
CA ALA A 52 2.55 6.32 -15.02
C ALA A 52 3.15 5.80 -16.34
N ALA A 53 4.26 5.07 -16.28
CA ALA A 53 4.93 4.53 -17.46
C ALA A 53 4.03 3.58 -18.27
N LEU A 54 3.27 2.69 -17.61
CA LEU A 54 2.32 1.79 -18.28
C LEU A 54 1.21 2.58 -19.00
N LEU A 55 0.78 3.70 -18.44
CA LEU A 55 -0.21 4.59 -19.06
C LEU A 55 0.42 5.55 -20.08
N GLY A 56 1.72 5.46 -20.38
CA GLY A 56 2.44 6.39 -21.23
C GLY A 56 2.45 7.83 -20.68
N GLY A 57 2.31 8.00 -19.36
CA GLY A 57 2.52 9.25 -18.65
C GLY A 57 3.89 9.29 -17.98
N GLU A 58 4.31 10.47 -17.54
CA GLU A 58 5.61 10.69 -16.92
C GLU A 58 5.47 11.33 -15.53
N LEU A 59 6.21 10.80 -14.56
CA LEU A 59 6.42 11.44 -13.24
C LEU A 59 7.84 12.04 -13.16
N PRO A 60 8.07 13.04 -12.29
CA PRO A 60 9.40 13.59 -12.07
C PRO A 60 10.38 12.52 -11.57
N ASN A 61 11.60 12.51 -12.14
CA ASN A 61 12.69 11.59 -11.79
C ASN A 61 12.24 10.10 -11.81
N PRO A 62 11.84 9.58 -12.98
CA PRO A 62 11.18 8.28 -13.07
C PRO A 62 12.08 7.14 -12.60
N THR A 63 11.58 6.37 -11.63
CA THR A 63 12.22 5.15 -11.12
C THR A 63 11.20 4.00 -11.05
N PRO A 64 10.80 3.42 -12.20
CA PRO A 64 9.85 2.32 -12.23
C PRO A 64 10.42 1.04 -11.61
N LEU A 65 9.53 0.08 -11.36
CA LEU A 65 9.87 -1.29 -11.00
C LEU A 65 10.79 -1.92 -12.05
N LEU A 66 11.69 -2.79 -11.59
CA LEU A 66 12.56 -3.56 -12.45
C LEU A 66 11.76 -4.45 -13.42
N PRO A 67 12.18 -4.61 -14.69
CA PRO A 67 11.51 -5.49 -15.65
C PRO A 67 11.32 -6.93 -15.15
N GLU A 68 12.25 -7.43 -14.34
CA GLU A 68 12.18 -8.77 -13.71
C GLU A 68 10.89 -8.99 -12.92
N VAL A 69 10.28 -7.93 -12.35
CA VAL A 69 8.99 -7.98 -11.66
C VAL A 69 7.86 -8.43 -12.58
N PHE A 70 8.01 -8.21 -13.90
CA PHE A 70 7.06 -8.60 -14.94
C PHE A 70 7.47 -9.85 -15.72
N GLY A 71 8.57 -10.51 -15.35
CA GLY A 71 9.19 -11.55 -16.18
C GLY A 71 9.94 -10.98 -17.38
N ASP A 72 10.72 -9.93 -17.14
CA ASP A 72 11.57 -9.19 -18.10
C ASP A 72 10.84 -8.39 -19.17
N THR A 73 9.54 -8.65 -19.38
CA THR A 73 8.72 -7.96 -20.38
C THR A 73 7.53 -7.27 -19.70
N PRO A 74 7.65 -5.97 -19.34
CA PRO A 74 6.52 -5.20 -18.86
C PRO A 74 5.35 -5.21 -19.85
N PRO A 75 4.08 -5.19 -19.37
CA PRO A 75 2.92 -5.10 -20.23
C PRO A 75 3.00 -3.94 -21.22
N GLN A 76 2.60 -4.18 -22.46
CA GLN A 76 2.52 -3.20 -23.54
C GLN A 76 1.05 -2.88 -23.86
N ASP A 77 0.80 -1.79 -24.60
CA ASP A 77 -0.54 -1.39 -25.04
C ASP A 77 -1.59 -1.25 -23.92
N VAL A 78 -1.12 -0.83 -22.73
CA VAL A 78 -1.97 -0.61 -21.56
C VAL A 78 -2.69 0.73 -21.66
N GLU A 79 -4.02 0.70 -21.65
CA GLU A 79 -4.85 1.90 -21.56
C GLU A 79 -5.29 2.13 -20.12
N ARG A 80 -5.48 1.07 -19.34
CA ARG A 80 -6.00 1.16 -17.98
C ARG A 80 -5.08 0.47 -17.00
N VAL A 81 -4.72 1.17 -15.91
CA VAL A 81 -4.06 0.55 -14.76
C VAL A 81 -5.06 0.48 -13.62
N VAL A 82 -5.28 -0.71 -13.11
CA VAL A 82 -6.09 -0.95 -11.91
C VAL A 82 -5.13 -1.33 -10.78
N VAL A 83 -5.17 -0.57 -9.70
CA VAL A 83 -4.48 -0.87 -8.46
C VAL A 83 -5.47 -1.40 -7.45
N PHE A 84 -5.18 -2.57 -6.89
CA PHE A 84 -5.84 -3.11 -5.71
C PHE A 84 -4.83 -3.12 -4.55
N LEU A 85 -4.91 -2.09 -3.71
CA LEU A 85 -4.09 -1.95 -2.51
C LEU A 85 -4.79 -2.65 -1.34
N THR A 86 -4.24 -3.79 -0.92
CA THR A 86 -4.70 -4.58 0.23
C THR A 86 -3.84 -4.27 1.45
N ASP A 87 -4.32 -3.38 2.31
CA ASP A 87 -3.56 -2.85 3.44
C ASP A 87 -3.02 -3.98 4.34
N GLY A 88 -1.72 -3.96 4.64
CA GLY A 88 -1.10 -4.88 5.58
C GLY A 88 -0.86 -6.32 5.10
N LEU A 89 -1.16 -6.70 3.85
CA LEU A 89 -0.91 -8.05 3.34
C LEU A 89 0.56 -8.27 2.94
N GLY A 90 1.37 -8.76 3.89
CA GLY A 90 2.79 -9.04 3.66
C GLY A 90 3.06 -10.20 2.69
N TYR A 91 4.10 -10.06 1.85
CA TYR A 91 4.49 -11.06 0.84
C TYR A 91 4.75 -12.45 1.42
N LEU A 92 5.55 -12.56 2.49
CA LEU A 92 5.87 -13.86 3.11
C LEU A 92 4.63 -14.54 3.69
N TRP A 93 3.69 -13.74 4.20
CA TRP A 93 2.42 -14.25 4.70
C TRP A 93 1.54 -14.75 3.55
N LEU A 94 1.43 -13.99 2.45
CA LEU A 94 0.75 -14.45 1.24
C LEU A 94 1.32 -15.77 0.73
N GLN A 95 2.65 -15.92 0.65
CA GLN A 95 3.29 -17.19 0.24
C GLN A 95 2.84 -18.37 1.11
N GLN A 96 2.84 -18.19 2.43
CA GLN A 96 2.36 -19.23 3.35
C GLN A 96 0.88 -19.58 3.11
N LEU A 97 0.03 -18.58 2.88
CA LEU A 97 -1.39 -18.83 2.58
C LEU A 97 -1.58 -19.58 1.27
N LEU A 98 -0.76 -19.29 0.25
CA LEU A 98 -0.81 -20.00 -1.03
C LEU A 98 -0.41 -21.47 -0.87
N ASP A 99 0.54 -21.78 0.02
CA ASP A 99 0.90 -23.18 0.30
C ASP A 99 -0.23 -23.94 1.01
N GLU A 100 -0.99 -23.26 1.86
CA GLU A 100 -2.07 -23.84 2.68
C GLU A 100 -3.43 -23.92 1.97
N ASP A 101 -3.70 -23.07 0.98
CA ASP A 101 -5.01 -22.89 0.36
C ASP A 101 -4.97 -22.99 -1.19
N GLU A 102 -5.48 -24.11 -1.72
CA GLU A 102 -5.55 -24.39 -3.16
C GLU A 102 -6.39 -23.37 -3.93
N ALA A 103 -7.53 -22.96 -3.39
CA ALA A 103 -8.44 -22.06 -4.08
C ALA A 103 -7.86 -20.65 -4.16
N LEU A 104 -7.20 -20.19 -3.09
CA LEU A 104 -6.43 -18.94 -3.09
C LEU A 104 -5.26 -19.01 -4.07
N ARG A 105 -4.52 -20.13 -4.10
CA ARG A 105 -3.42 -20.32 -5.06
C ARG A 105 -3.89 -20.26 -6.50
N GLN A 106 -5.00 -20.91 -6.81
CA GLN A 106 -5.61 -20.83 -8.14
C GLN A 106 -6.07 -19.40 -8.44
N ALA A 107 -6.65 -18.68 -7.47
CA ALA A 107 -7.05 -17.29 -7.68
C ALA A 107 -5.86 -16.37 -7.99
N VAL A 108 -4.75 -16.50 -7.26
CA VAL A 108 -3.51 -15.76 -7.56
C VAL A 108 -2.93 -16.18 -8.91
N HIS A 109 -2.92 -17.47 -9.23
CA HIS A 109 -2.47 -17.96 -10.54
C HIS A 109 -3.28 -17.30 -11.68
N ASP A 110 -4.60 -17.27 -11.58
CA ASP A 110 -5.48 -16.67 -12.59
C ASP A 110 -5.27 -15.16 -12.71
N LEU A 111 -5.17 -14.46 -11.57
CA LEU A 111 -4.96 -13.00 -11.52
C LEU A 111 -3.60 -12.57 -12.08
N THR A 112 -2.60 -13.44 -12.03
CA THR A 112 -1.22 -13.16 -12.44
C THR A 112 -0.83 -13.83 -13.76
N GLU A 113 -1.76 -14.54 -14.40
CA GLU A 113 -1.51 -15.33 -15.62
C GLU A 113 -0.38 -16.37 -15.42
N GLY A 114 -0.36 -16.99 -14.25
CA GLY A 114 0.66 -17.99 -13.86
C GLY A 114 1.98 -17.41 -13.38
N ARG A 115 2.16 -16.08 -13.40
CA ARG A 115 3.39 -15.44 -12.92
C ARG A 115 3.53 -15.41 -11.40
N GLY A 116 2.43 -15.49 -10.65
CA GLY A 116 2.33 -15.40 -9.20
C GLY A 116 2.88 -14.12 -8.56
N ALA A 117 3.11 -14.17 -7.24
CA ALA A 117 3.55 -13.02 -6.46
C ALA A 117 5.08 -12.92 -6.39
N VAL A 118 5.59 -11.69 -6.42
CA VAL A 118 7.02 -11.38 -6.26
C VAL A 118 7.22 -10.40 -5.09
N PRO A 119 8.39 -10.43 -4.41
CA PRO A 119 8.62 -9.59 -3.25
C PRO A 119 8.91 -8.14 -3.64
N LEU A 120 8.30 -7.21 -2.91
CA LEU A 120 8.65 -5.79 -2.91
C LEU A 120 8.88 -5.31 -1.47
N THR A 121 9.71 -4.30 -1.32
CA THR A 121 9.92 -3.62 -0.04
C THR A 121 8.94 -2.46 0.14
N SER A 122 8.46 -2.24 1.37
CA SER A 122 7.81 -0.98 1.72
C SER A 122 8.86 0.15 1.79
N VAL A 123 8.45 1.30 2.32
CA VAL A 123 9.34 2.39 2.73
C VAL A 123 9.70 2.26 4.21
N ALA A 124 10.64 3.07 4.68
CA ALA A 124 10.99 3.15 6.09
C ALA A 124 10.52 4.49 6.69
N PRO A 125 9.78 4.48 7.82
CA PRO A 125 9.14 3.32 8.48
C PRO A 125 7.97 2.72 7.67
N SER A 126 7.77 1.40 7.73
CA SER A 126 6.73 0.68 6.98
C SER A 126 5.36 0.79 7.66
N THR A 127 4.73 1.96 7.57
CA THR A 127 3.41 2.27 8.15
C THR A 127 2.53 2.93 7.10
N THR A 128 1.21 2.73 7.15
CA THR A 128 0.25 3.35 6.23
C THR A 128 0.45 4.86 6.10
N ALA A 129 0.65 5.56 7.22
CA ALA A 129 0.84 7.01 7.26
C ALA A 129 2.09 7.51 6.50
N ASN A 130 3.07 6.64 6.25
CA ASN A 130 4.28 6.95 5.47
C ASN A 130 4.22 6.36 4.05
N ALA A 131 3.77 5.11 3.94
CA ALA A 131 3.73 4.36 2.71
C ALA A 131 2.72 4.93 1.69
N LEU A 132 1.53 5.35 2.12
CA LEU A 132 0.54 5.93 1.20
C LEU A 132 0.98 7.29 0.61
N PRO A 133 1.57 8.23 1.37
CA PRO A 133 2.23 9.41 0.81
C PRO A 133 3.25 9.07 -0.27
N THR A 134 4.11 8.07 -0.04
CA THR A 134 5.06 7.61 -1.06
C THR A 134 4.33 7.15 -2.32
N LEU A 135 3.34 6.26 -2.16
CA LEU A 135 2.57 5.70 -3.27
C LEU A 135 1.85 6.76 -4.09
N TRP A 136 1.21 7.74 -3.44
CA TRP A 136 0.36 8.72 -4.12
C TRP A 136 1.06 10.01 -4.52
N THR A 137 2.34 10.18 -4.19
CA THR A 137 3.18 11.28 -4.72
C THR A 137 4.32 10.81 -5.61
N GLY A 138 4.69 9.53 -5.56
CA GLY A 138 5.90 9.01 -6.20
C GLY A 138 7.20 9.53 -5.60
N ALA A 139 7.13 10.20 -4.45
CA ALA A 139 8.27 10.75 -3.74
C ALA A 139 8.63 9.87 -2.54
N GLY A 140 9.90 9.82 -2.15
CA GLY A 140 10.33 9.05 -0.96
C GLY A 140 10.00 9.77 0.36
N THR A 141 10.14 9.04 1.49
CA THR A 141 9.86 9.55 2.84
C THR A 141 10.41 10.96 3.11
N GLY A 142 11.69 11.17 2.80
CA GLY A 142 12.37 12.44 3.04
C GLY A 142 11.92 13.60 2.15
N GLN A 143 11.23 13.32 1.05
CA GLN A 143 10.71 14.33 0.12
C GLN A 143 9.29 14.76 0.47
N HIS A 144 8.43 13.81 0.88
CA HIS A 144 7.03 14.12 1.24
C HIS A 144 6.84 14.47 2.73
N GLY A 145 7.83 14.25 3.59
CA GLY A 145 7.84 14.72 4.99
C GLY A 145 7.00 13.91 5.99
N MET A 146 6.11 13.03 5.52
CA MET A 146 5.36 12.09 6.36
C MET A 146 6.26 10.97 6.93
N VAL A 147 6.95 11.22 8.04
CA VAL A 147 7.98 10.31 8.60
C VAL A 147 7.45 9.21 9.54
N GLY A 148 6.16 9.18 9.84
CA GLY A 148 5.53 8.16 10.68
C GLY A 148 4.09 8.48 11.07
N THR A 149 3.43 7.55 11.77
CA THR A 149 2.05 7.73 12.23
C THR A 149 1.91 8.83 13.27
N LEU A 150 2.87 8.95 14.19
CA LEU A 150 2.92 10.01 15.18
C LEU A 150 4.09 10.95 14.88
N ALA A 151 3.83 12.25 14.81
CA ALA A 151 4.85 13.27 14.62
C ALA A 151 4.59 14.46 15.54
N TYR A 152 5.65 15.06 16.09
CA TYR A 152 5.55 16.37 16.72
C TYR A 152 5.52 17.44 15.63
N LEU A 153 4.48 18.27 15.64
CA LEU A 153 4.27 19.36 14.69
C LEU A 153 4.47 20.69 15.41
N GLU A 154 5.51 21.40 15.02
CA GLU A 154 5.90 22.68 15.65
C GLU A 154 4.82 23.74 15.48
N GLU A 155 4.12 23.74 14.34
CA GLU A 155 3.06 24.68 13.97
C GLU A 155 1.91 24.71 14.97
N ILE A 156 1.69 23.59 15.65
CA ILE A 156 0.64 23.43 16.67
C ILE A 156 1.23 23.10 18.05
N ASN A 157 2.55 23.02 18.18
CA ASN A 157 3.28 22.63 19.38
C ASN A 157 2.70 21.36 20.05
N MET A 158 2.34 20.36 19.24
CA MET A 158 1.68 19.14 19.68
C MET A 158 2.17 17.93 18.90
N VAL A 159 2.08 16.76 19.54
CA VAL A 159 2.15 15.50 18.80
C VAL A 159 0.82 15.30 18.07
N ALA A 160 0.89 14.89 16.82
CA ALA A 160 -0.25 14.58 15.99
C ALA A 160 -0.16 13.14 15.48
N ASP A 161 -1.31 12.49 15.43
CA ASP A 161 -1.56 11.30 14.64
C ASP A 161 -1.85 11.73 13.20
N LEU A 162 -0.90 11.48 12.30
CA LEU A 162 -0.96 11.86 10.90
C LEU A 162 -1.85 10.91 10.07
N LEU A 163 -2.14 9.70 10.58
CA LEU A 163 -3.07 8.76 9.94
C LEU A 163 -4.51 9.23 10.12
N THR A 164 -4.88 9.60 11.35
CA THR A 164 -6.25 10.02 11.70
C THR A 164 -6.42 11.55 11.72
N TYR A 165 -5.35 12.29 11.46
CA TYR A 165 -5.30 13.75 11.45
C TYR A 165 -5.83 14.36 12.75
N ARG A 166 -5.28 13.87 13.87
CA ARG A 166 -5.76 14.12 15.24
C ARG A 166 -4.62 14.59 16.14
N PRO A 167 -4.80 15.63 16.97
CA PRO A 167 -3.81 16.03 17.96
C PRO A 167 -3.79 15.10 19.18
N MET A 168 -2.66 15.06 19.88
CA MET A 168 -2.42 14.32 21.13
C MET A 168 -1.99 15.29 22.24
N PRO A 169 -2.32 15.06 23.54
CA PRO A 169 -3.02 13.90 24.11
C PRO A 169 -4.54 14.09 24.35
N SER A 170 -5.22 12.95 24.60
CA SER A 170 -6.59 12.72 25.13
C SER A 170 -7.67 13.83 24.98
N GLY A 171 -8.77 13.51 24.28
CA GLY A 171 -9.98 14.32 24.17
C GLY A 171 -10.30 14.78 22.76
N ALA A 172 -9.31 14.70 21.85
CA ALA A 172 -9.51 14.98 20.44
C ALA A 172 -10.04 13.76 19.67
N TYR A 173 -10.84 14.02 18.65
CA TYR A 173 -11.41 13.06 17.72
C TYR A 173 -10.63 13.02 16.40
N PRO A 174 -10.69 11.90 15.65
CA PRO A 174 -10.19 11.85 14.28
C PRO A 174 -10.68 13.05 13.45
N GLY A 175 -9.76 13.69 12.72
CA GLY A 175 -10.03 14.87 11.89
C GLY A 175 -10.10 16.20 12.63
N ASP A 176 -9.83 16.26 13.93
CA ASP A 176 -9.88 17.54 14.67
C ASP A 176 -8.88 18.57 14.16
N LEU A 177 -7.68 18.17 13.68
CA LEU A 177 -6.74 19.11 13.07
C LEU A 177 -7.32 19.79 11.83
N LEU A 178 -8.14 19.06 11.05
CA LEU A 178 -8.85 19.59 9.90
C LEU A 178 -9.98 20.53 10.32
N ARG A 179 -10.77 20.14 11.34
CA ARG A 179 -11.88 20.97 11.85
C ARG A 179 -11.38 22.29 12.42
N TRP A 180 -10.26 22.27 13.13
CA TRP A 180 -9.64 23.45 13.72
C TRP A 180 -8.90 24.30 12.68
N ARG A 181 -8.73 23.79 11.45
CA ARG A 181 -7.90 24.39 10.39
C ARG A 181 -6.47 24.68 10.89
N ALA A 182 -5.99 23.82 11.78
CA ALA A 182 -4.69 23.99 12.41
C ALA A 182 -3.57 23.73 11.39
N ILE A 183 -3.82 22.84 10.44
CA ILE A 183 -2.93 22.47 9.35
C ILE A 183 -3.78 22.27 8.10
N ASP A 184 -3.33 22.79 6.95
CA ASP A 184 -3.98 22.53 5.67
C ASP A 184 -3.44 21.23 5.06
N PRO A 185 -4.27 20.17 4.92
CA PRO A 185 -3.81 18.93 4.33
C PRO A 185 -3.37 19.10 2.86
N LYS A 186 -3.91 20.09 2.13
CA LYS A 186 -3.55 20.25 0.71
C LYS A 186 -2.11 20.72 0.52
N THR A 187 -1.56 21.43 1.50
CA THR A 187 -0.18 21.97 1.45
C THR A 187 0.78 21.23 2.37
N PHE A 188 0.30 20.31 3.21
CA PHE A 188 1.13 19.59 4.18
C PHE A 188 2.22 18.75 3.51
N ILE A 189 1.87 18.06 2.42
CA ILE A 189 2.83 17.33 1.58
C ILE A 189 3.27 18.23 0.43
N PRO A 190 4.56 18.60 0.34
CA PRO A 190 5.06 19.52 -0.69
C PRO A 190 5.14 18.90 -2.08
N ALA A 191 5.31 17.57 -2.16
CA ALA A 191 5.36 16.85 -3.43
C ALA A 191 3.96 16.83 -4.09
N PRO A 192 3.86 17.07 -5.41
CA PRO A 192 2.60 16.95 -6.13
C PRO A 192 2.07 15.51 -6.10
N GLY A 193 0.75 15.36 -6.16
CA GLY A 193 0.11 14.04 -6.25
C GLY A 193 0.29 13.41 -7.62
N VAL A 194 0.41 12.09 -7.68
CA VAL A 194 0.46 11.29 -8.92
C VAL A 194 -0.76 11.59 -9.78
N SER A 195 -1.95 11.62 -9.18
CA SER A 195 -3.20 11.94 -9.90
C SER A 195 -3.24 13.37 -10.42
N GLU A 196 -2.64 14.35 -9.72
CA GLU A 196 -2.51 15.73 -10.22
C GLU A 196 -1.66 15.78 -11.49
N ILE A 197 -0.52 15.07 -11.48
CA ILE A 197 0.41 15.02 -12.60
C ILE A 197 -0.20 14.27 -13.80
N LEU A 198 -0.88 13.15 -13.55
CA LEU A 198 -1.51 12.35 -14.60
C LEU A 198 -2.72 13.08 -15.22
N ALA A 199 -3.52 13.80 -14.44
CA ALA A 199 -4.64 14.59 -14.96
C ALA A 199 -4.16 15.69 -15.93
N GLN A 200 -3.02 16.33 -15.66
CA GLN A 200 -2.39 17.30 -16.59
C GLN A 200 -1.97 16.66 -17.93
N GLN A 201 -1.77 15.35 -17.95
CA GLN A 201 -1.42 14.56 -19.12
C GLN A 201 -2.65 13.89 -19.77
N GLY A 202 -3.87 14.26 -19.34
CA GLY A 202 -5.12 13.72 -19.88
C GLY A 202 -5.42 12.29 -19.44
N ILE A 203 -4.84 11.85 -18.32
CA ILE A 203 -5.04 10.51 -17.73
C ILE A 203 -5.88 10.67 -16.44
N PRO A 204 -7.21 10.53 -16.51
CA PRO A 204 -8.06 10.67 -15.33
C PRO A 204 -7.82 9.56 -14.31
N THR A 205 -8.02 9.91 -13.04
CA THR A 205 -7.98 8.95 -11.93
C THR A 205 -9.38 8.71 -11.34
N HIS A 206 -9.72 7.44 -11.17
CA HIS A 206 -10.86 6.98 -10.36
C HIS A 206 -10.36 6.40 -9.04
N SER A 207 -10.96 6.77 -7.92
CA SER A 207 -10.62 6.27 -6.59
C SER A 207 -11.83 5.62 -5.94
N LEU A 208 -11.69 4.36 -5.50
CA LEU A 208 -12.70 3.61 -4.76
C LEU A 208 -12.20 3.43 -3.32
N LEU A 209 -12.86 4.12 -2.38
CA LEU A 209 -12.49 4.19 -0.97
C LEU A 209 -13.69 3.93 -0.06
N TYR A 210 -13.43 3.59 1.19
CA TYR A 210 -14.45 3.61 2.23
C TYR A 210 -14.96 5.04 2.41
N LYS A 211 -16.28 5.20 2.55
CA LYS A 211 -16.95 6.51 2.58
C LYS A 211 -16.34 7.48 3.59
N ASP A 212 -15.97 7.00 4.78
CA ASP A 212 -15.45 7.87 5.84
C ASP A 212 -13.99 8.30 5.61
N TYR A 213 -13.27 7.67 4.68
CA TYR A 213 -11.96 8.14 4.25
C TYR A 213 -12.07 9.33 3.31
N ILE A 214 -13.14 9.43 2.52
CA ILE A 214 -13.35 10.55 1.61
C ILE A 214 -13.50 11.84 2.43
N GLY A 215 -12.59 12.79 2.18
CA GLY A 215 -12.56 14.07 2.91
C GLY A 215 -11.86 14.00 4.27
N SER A 216 -11.31 12.85 4.66
CA SER A 216 -10.40 12.76 5.81
C SER A 216 -9.11 13.56 5.55
N GLY A 217 -8.43 13.99 6.61
CA GLY A 217 -7.22 14.80 6.51
C GLY A 217 -6.14 14.15 5.65
N LEU A 218 -5.85 12.87 5.89
CA LEU A 218 -4.89 12.11 5.08
C LEU A 218 -5.37 11.99 3.62
N SER A 219 -6.62 11.59 3.37
CA SER A 219 -7.13 11.46 2.00
C SER A 219 -7.11 12.78 1.21
N LEU A 220 -7.31 13.93 1.86
CA LEU A 220 -7.18 15.25 1.24
C LEU A 220 -5.74 15.56 0.82
N MET A 221 -4.73 15.00 1.51
CA MET A 221 -3.33 15.07 1.09
C MET A 221 -3.06 14.14 -0.09
N LEU A 222 -3.56 12.89 -0.01
CA LEU A 222 -3.18 11.81 -0.92
C LEU A 222 -3.88 11.85 -2.28
N HIS A 223 -5.15 12.26 -2.31
CA HIS A 223 -6.00 12.15 -3.50
C HIS A 223 -6.21 13.47 -4.22
N ARG A 224 -5.25 14.41 -4.10
CA ARG A 224 -5.25 15.61 -4.94
C ARG A 224 -5.20 15.19 -6.41
N GLY A 225 -6.00 15.85 -7.24
CA GLY A 225 -6.11 15.56 -8.68
C GLY A 225 -6.92 14.31 -9.04
N VAL A 226 -7.50 13.59 -8.07
CA VAL A 226 -8.47 12.54 -8.39
C VAL A 226 -9.76 13.17 -8.91
N GLU A 227 -10.19 12.76 -10.11
CA GLU A 227 -11.35 13.33 -10.79
C GLU A 227 -12.68 12.65 -10.39
N HIS A 228 -12.61 11.36 -10.07
CA HIS A 228 -13.79 10.55 -9.81
C HIS A 228 -13.65 9.75 -8.50
N HIS A 229 -14.53 10.01 -7.54
CA HIS A 229 -14.58 9.29 -6.27
C HIS A 229 -15.78 8.33 -6.20
N HIS A 230 -15.51 7.08 -5.82
CA HIS A 230 -16.46 5.98 -5.75
C HIS A 230 -16.53 5.42 -4.32
N PRO A 231 -17.31 6.04 -3.41
CA PRO A 231 -17.43 5.56 -2.04
C PRO A 231 -18.16 4.22 -1.95
N HIS A 232 -17.69 3.35 -1.07
CA HIS A 232 -18.45 2.21 -0.55
C HIS A 232 -18.74 2.37 0.95
N MET A 233 -19.73 1.66 1.47
CA MET A 233 -20.17 1.76 2.87
C MET A 233 -19.93 0.49 3.69
N SER A 234 -19.82 -0.66 3.04
CA SER A 234 -19.64 -1.96 3.68
C SER A 234 -18.99 -2.95 2.70
N LEU A 235 -18.70 -4.15 3.20
CA LEU A 235 -18.24 -5.25 2.35
C LEU A 235 -19.25 -5.60 1.24
N SER A 236 -20.55 -5.53 1.54
CA SER A 236 -21.60 -5.96 0.62
C SER A 236 -21.74 -5.06 -0.61
N ASP A 237 -21.53 -3.75 -0.48
CA ASP A 237 -21.53 -2.84 -1.64
C ASP A 237 -20.13 -2.68 -2.26
N PHE A 238 -19.05 -2.93 -1.52
CA PHE A 238 -17.67 -2.83 -2.01
C PHE A 238 -17.44 -3.61 -3.31
N TRP A 239 -17.73 -4.91 -3.33
CA TRP A 239 -17.48 -5.74 -4.53
C TRP A 239 -18.36 -5.35 -5.72
N LEU A 240 -19.59 -4.90 -5.46
CA LEU A 240 -20.47 -4.34 -6.50
C LEU A 240 -19.92 -3.01 -7.04
N ARG A 241 -19.34 -2.17 -6.17
CA ARG A 241 -18.64 -0.95 -6.57
C ARG A 241 -17.40 -1.25 -7.41
N VAL A 242 -16.58 -2.22 -7.01
CA VAL A 242 -15.40 -2.67 -7.80
C VAL A 242 -15.86 -3.06 -9.20
N HIS A 243 -16.85 -3.94 -9.31
CA HIS A 243 -17.43 -4.31 -10.60
C HIS A 243 -17.89 -3.09 -11.41
N ASN A 244 -18.71 -2.21 -10.82
CA ASN A 244 -19.28 -1.07 -11.53
C ASN A 244 -18.22 -0.09 -12.04
N VAL A 245 -17.18 0.19 -11.23
CA VAL A 245 -16.07 1.08 -11.65
C VAL A 245 -15.28 0.45 -12.78
N LEU A 246 -14.97 -0.85 -12.70
CA LEU A 246 -14.24 -1.56 -13.75
C LEU A 246 -15.08 -1.74 -15.02
N GLN A 247 -16.39 -1.90 -14.92
CA GLN A 247 -17.26 -1.91 -16.09
C GLN A 247 -17.35 -0.51 -16.73
N GLN A 248 -17.53 0.54 -15.92
CA GLN A 248 -17.62 1.93 -16.38
C GLN A 248 -16.35 2.40 -17.10
N THR A 249 -15.18 2.04 -16.58
CA THR A 249 -13.87 2.48 -17.10
C THR A 249 -13.31 1.59 -18.20
N ARG A 250 -14.05 0.56 -18.62
CA ARG A 250 -13.60 -0.40 -19.63
C ARG A 250 -13.28 0.31 -20.95
N GLY A 251 -12.10 0.01 -21.52
CA GLY A 251 -11.64 0.61 -22.77
C GLY A 251 -11.28 2.10 -22.69
N GLN A 252 -11.19 2.67 -21.48
CA GLN A 252 -10.78 4.05 -21.27
C GLN A 252 -9.33 4.13 -20.82
N LYS A 253 -8.64 5.22 -21.21
CA LYS A 253 -7.31 5.52 -20.69
C LYS A 253 -7.41 6.13 -19.29
N CYS A 254 -7.11 5.37 -18.24
CA CYS A 254 -7.26 5.88 -16.86
C CYS A 254 -6.49 5.08 -15.81
N LEU A 255 -6.28 5.71 -14.65
CA LEU A 255 -5.84 5.03 -13.42
C LEU A 255 -7.06 4.75 -12.52
N VAL A 256 -7.24 3.51 -12.09
CA VAL A 256 -8.25 3.11 -11.10
C VAL A 256 -7.53 2.67 -9.82
N GLN A 257 -7.76 3.39 -8.73
CA GLN A 257 -7.17 3.12 -7.41
C GLN A 257 -8.23 2.54 -6.48
N ILE A 258 -8.01 1.32 -5.99
CA ILE A 258 -8.90 0.64 -5.04
C ILE A 258 -8.10 0.39 -3.77
N TYR A 259 -8.62 0.85 -2.64
CA TYR A 259 -8.02 0.63 -1.32
C TYR A 259 -8.94 -0.21 -0.45
N TRP A 260 -8.39 -1.29 0.09
CA TRP A 260 -9.10 -2.23 0.95
C TRP A 260 -8.36 -2.41 2.29
N PRO A 261 -8.93 -1.93 3.42
CA PRO A 261 -8.22 -1.87 4.70
C PRO A 261 -8.39 -3.11 5.60
N ALA A 262 -9.17 -4.11 5.19
CA ALA A 262 -9.66 -5.13 6.12
C ALA A 262 -8.55 -6.04 6.66
N VAL A 263 -7.54 -6.39 5.85
CA VAL A 263 -6.44 -7.26 6.27
C VAL A 263 -5.65 -6.63 7.42
N ASP A 264 -5.29 -5.35 7.33
CA ASP A 264 -4.64 -4.59 8.41
C ASP A 264 -5.53 -4.52 9.67
N ALA A 265 -6.78 -4.11 9.50
CA ALA A 265 -7.72 -3.97 10.63
C ALA A 265 -7.92 -5.29 11.39
N LEU A 266 -8.08 -6.41 10.67
CA LEU A 266 -8.24 -7.74 11.26
C LEU A 266 -6.93 -8.23 11.89
N SER A 267 -5.78 -7.94 11.27
CA SER A 267 -4.47 -8.29 11.82
C SER A 267 -4.23 -7.59 13.16
N HIS A 268 -4.57 -6.30 13.26
CA HIS A 268 -4.49 -5.55 14.51
C HIS A 268 -5.47 -6.06 15.59
N ALA A 269 -6.68 -6.45 15.20
CA ALA A 269 -7.72 -6.88 16.14
C ALA A 269 -7.53 -8.31 16.66
N TYR A 270 -7.09 -9.23 15.80
CA TYR A 270 -7.12 -10.66 16.06
C TYR A 270 -5.75 -11.35 15.94
N GLY A 271 -4.71 -10.64 15.51
CA GLY A 271 -3.42 -11.21 15.13
C GLY A 271 -3.35 -11.49 13.63
N ALA A 272 -2.15 -11.30 13.06
CA ALA A 272 -1.87 -11.41 11.63
C ALA A 272 -2.06 -12.84 11.11
N GLN A 273 -1.79 -13.84 11.94
CA GLN A 273 -2.01 -15.24 11.62
C GLN A 273 -3.31 -15.79 12.22
N SER A 274 -4.37 -14.99 12.31
CA SER A 274 -5.70 -15.46 12.75
C SER A 274 -6.52 -16.08 11.62
N GLU A 275 -7.54 -16.88 11.94
CA GLU A 275 -8.49 -17.40 10.94
C GLU A 275 -9.30 -16.27 10.27
N PHE A 276 -9.54 -15.16 10.98
CA PHE A 276 -10.20 -13.98 10.44
C PHE A 276 -9.41 -13.38 9.27
N VAL A 277 -8.10 -13.21 9.42
CA VAL A 277 -7.22 -12.70 8.35
C VAL A 277 -7.12 -13.69 7.19
N ARG A 278 -7.01 -15.00 7.49
CA ARG A 278 -6.99 -16.04 6.44
C ARG A 278 -8.25 -15.99 5.56
N ASN A 279 -9.42 -15.94 6.18
CA ASN A 279 -10.69 -15.89 5.47
C ASN A 279 -10.82 -14.60 4.64
N GLU A 280 -10.37 -13.46 5.16
CA GLU A 280 -10.39 -12.20 4.44
C GLU A 280 -9.52 -12.25 3.17
N VAL A 281 -8.29 -12.75 3.28
CA VAL A 281 -7.39 -12.91 2.12
C VAL A 281 -7.96 -13.90 1.11
N HIS A 282 -8.55 -15.02 1.57
CA HIS A 282 -9.22 -15.96 0.68
C HIS A 282 -10.34 -15.30 -0.12
N GLU A 283 -11.34 -14.73 0.58
CA GLU A 283 -12.52 -14.15 -0.06
C GLU A 283 -12.14 -12.98 -0.97
N GLN A 284 -11.22 -12.10 -0.57
CA GLN A 284 -10.87 -10.95 -1.39
C GLN A 284 -10.24 -11.33 -2.74
N PHE A 285 -9.36 -12.34 -2.77
CA PHE A 285 -8.70 -12.75 -4.01
C PHE A 285 -9.66 -13.50 -4.94
N LEU A 286 -10.53 -14.35 -4.39
CA LEU A 286 -11.55 -15.05 -5.18
C LEU A 286 -12.54 -14.05 -5.79
N LYS A 287 -13.06 -13.10 -5.01
CA LYS A 287 -13.98 -12.06 -5.51
C LYS A 287 -13.32 -11.16 -6.54
N LEU A 288 -12.07 -10.76 -6.30
CA LEU A 288 -11.33 -9.93 -7.26
C LEU A 288 -11.14 -10.68 -8.58
N ARG A 289 -10.68 -11.94 -8.55
CA ARG A 289 -10.57 -12.80 -9.75
C ARG A 289 -11.90 -12.88 -10.48
N ASP A 290 -12.98 -13.20 -9.77
CA ASP A 290 -14.30 -13.39 -10.36
C ASP A 290 -14.83 -12.12 -11.03
N ILE A 291 -14.42 -10.93 -10.57
CA ILE A 291 -14.82 -9.65 -11.17
C ILE A 291 -13.95 -9.30 -12.37
N VAL A 292 -12.62 -9.37 -12.25
CA VAL A 292 -11.71 -8.90 -13.29
C VAL A 292 -11.69 -9.79 -14.53
N THR A 293 -12.06 -11.07 -14.39
CA THR A 293 -12.16 -12.03 -15.49
C THR A 293 -13.48 -11.94 -16.25
N ARG A 294 -14.44 -11.13 -15.82
CA ARG A 294 -15.75 -11.05 -16.47
C ARG A 294 -15.65 -10.45 -17.87
N PRO A 295 -16.42 -10.95 -18.86
CA PRO A 295 -16.38 -10.43 -20.22
C PRO A 295 -16.77 -8.94 -20.36
N ASP A 296 -17.59 -8.43 -19.43
CA ASP A 296 -18.01 -7.03 -19.39
C ASP A 296 -17.02 -6.10 -18.66
N VAL A 297 -15.95 -6.65 -18.09
CA VAL A 297 -14.87 -5.92 -17.40
C VAL A 297 -13.55 -6.06 -18.16
N HIS A 298 -13.19 -7.28 -18.55
CA HIS A 298 -11.95 -7.60 -19.25
C HIS A 298 -11.94 -7.02 -20.67
N ASP A 299 -10.82 -6.40 -21.05
CA ASP A 299 -10.62 -5.76 -22.36
C ASP A 299 -9.24 -6.02 -22.99
N GLY A 300 -8.39 -6.81 -22.34
CA GLY A 300 -7.02 -7.10 -22.80
C GLY A 300 -6.07 -5.90 -22.79
N LYS A 301 -6.51 -4.73 -22.30
CA LYS A 301 -5.71 -3.48 -22.23
C LYS A 301 -5.58 -2.95 -20.81
N THR A 302 -5.93 -3.78 -19.84
CA THR A 302 -5.93 -3.44 -18.42
C THR A 302 -4.78 -4.15 -17.71
N ALA A 303 -3.86 -3.39 -17.11
CA ALA A 303 -2.87 -3.93 -16.18
C ALA A 303 -3.43 -3.90 -14.76
N LEU A 304 -3.50 -5.05 -14.09
CA LEU A 304 -3.88 -5.16 -12.69
C LEU A 304 -2.63 -5.29 -11.81
N LEU A 305 -2.49 -4.39 -10.84
CA LEU A 305 -1.43 -4.42 -9.83
C LEU A 305 -2.07 -4.67 -8.46
N ILE A 306 -1.68 -5.75 -7.78
CA ILE A 306 -2.13 -6.09 -6.44
C ILE A 306 -0.92 -6.04 -5.52
N PHE A 307 -0.99 -5.23 -4.47
CA PHE A 307 0.10 -5.08 -3.51
C PHE A 307 -0.43 -4.55 -2.17
N ALA A 308 0.46 -4.55 -1.17
CA ALA A 308 0.23 -3.92 0.12
C ALA A 308 1.20 -2.75 0.31
N ASP A 309 0.82 -1.80 1.14
CA ASP A 309 1.66 -0.71 1.60
C ASP A 309 2.71 -1.17 2.62
N HIS A 310 2.35 -2.12 3.49
CA HIS A 310 3.25 -2.84 4.39
C HIS A 310 2.76 -4.26 4.67
N GLY A 311 3.51 -4.98 5.51
CA GLY A 311 3.12 -6.30 6.02
C GLY A 311 2.80 -6.27 7.51
N HIS A 312 2.55 -7.45 8.06
CA HIS A 312 2.38 -7.67 9.50
C HIS A 312 3.34 -8.73 10.01
N TYR A 313 3.59 -8.68 11.32
CA TYR A 313 4.27 -9.74 12.04
C TYR A 313 3.63 -9.88 13.43
N ASP A 314 3.31 -11.11 13.84
CA ASP A 314 2.72 -11.33 15.16
C ASP A 314 3.74 -11.07 16.28
N VAL A 315 3.29 -10.30 17.27
CA VAL A 315 4.09 -10.01 18.46
C VAL A 315 4.15 -11.25 19.34
N LYS A 316 5.30 -11.95 19.31
CA LYS A 316 5.50 -13.18 20.10
C LYS A 316 5.58 -12.93 21.60
N ASN A 317 6.12 -11.78 22.02
CA ASN A 317 6.32 -11.43 23.42
C ASN A 317 5.85 -9.99 23.66
N ILE A 318 4.91 -9.81 24.59
CA ILE A 318 4.45 -8.48 25.01
C ILE A 318 5.10 -8.13 26.34
N VAL A 319 5.99 -7.14 26.33
CA VAL A 319 6.57 -6.58 27.55
C VAL A 319 5.77 -5.34 27.92
N THR A 320 5.07 -5.39 29.06
CA THR A 320 4.43 -4.20 29.62
C THR A 320 5.44 -3.49 30.51
N LEU A 321 5.99 -2.35 30.07
CA LEU A 321 7.03 -1.62 30.82
C LEU A 321 6.66 -1.35 32.30
N ARG A 322 5.40 -1.01 32.58
CA ARG A 322 4.92 -0.80 33.97
C ARG A 322 4.95 -2.06 34.85
N LYS A 323 4.97 -3.24 34.24
CA LYS A 323 4.99 -4.55 34.92
C LYS A 323 6.34 -5.23 34.81
N ASP A 324 7.26 -4.64 34.06
CA ASP A 324 8.56 -5.22 33.81
C ASP A 324 9.52 -4.82 34.94
N PRO A 325 10.09 -5.81 35.67
CA PRO A 325 10.88 -5.54 36.88
C PRO A 325 12.22 -4.85 36.59
N GLN A 326 12.69 -4.84 35.34
CA GLN A 326 13.94 -4.18 34.93
C GLN A 326 13.71 -2.72 34.50
N THR A 327 12.51 -2.40 34.02
CA THR A 327 12.15 -1.08 33.49
C THR A 327 11.17 -0.31 34.40
N HIS A 328 10.75 -0.88 35.53
CA HIS A 328 9.86 -0.22 36.51
C HIS A 328 10.38 1.17 36.94
N THR A 329 11.71 1.36 37.02
CA THR A 329 12.32 2.65 37.36
C THR A 329 12.11 3.75 36.33
N ILE A 330 11.85 3.40 35.06
CA ILE A 330 11.49 4.36 33.99
C ILE A 330 10.02 4.77 34.12
N ALA A 331 9.15 3.86 34.57
CA ALA A 331 7.72 4.12 34.72
C ALA A 331 7.43 5.14 35.84
N ASP A 332 8.18 5.09 36.94
CA ASP A 332 8.03 6.03 38.06
C ASP A 332 8.55 7.44 37.74
N GLY A 333 9.43 7.59 36.75
CA GLY A 333 9.95 8.89 36.30
C GLY A 333 9.07 9.63 35.29
N LEU A 334 7.99 9.01 34.81
CA LEU A 334 7.06 9.57 33.82
C LEU A 334 5.67 9.91 34.40
N ALA A 335 5.47 9.70 35.70
CA ALA A 335 4.25 10.03 36.45
C ALA A 335 4.38 11.40 37.12
#